data_AF-A0A645J7L8-F1
#
_entry.id   AF-A0A645J7L8-F1
#
_cell.length_a   1.000
_cell.length_b   1.000
_cell.length_c   1.000
_cell.angle_alpha   90.00
_cell.angle_beta   90.00
_cell.angle_gamma   90.00
#
_symmetry.space_group_name_H-M   'P 1'
#
loop_
_entity.id
_entity.type
_entity.pdbx_description
1 polymer ?
#
loop_
_entity_poly.entity_id
_entity_poly.type
_entity_poly.pdbx_seq_one_letter_code
_entity_poly.pdbx_strand_id
1 'polypeptide(L)' 'MPYAMLANSLPPRQMGMYMGLFNMSITIPQIVSGITSGLILKYWFNDNPVLCIVMAGTSFILASGLSLLIKEKNEMQKE' A
#
# COMPACT_ATOMS: atom_id res chain seq x y z
N MET A 1 -11.76 -4.39 -5.08
CA MET A 1 -10.30 -4.61 -5.01
C MET A 1 -9.63 -3.79 -6.11
N PRO A 2 -8.65 -2.92 -5.82
CA PRO A 2 -7.99 -2.07 -6.82
C PRO A 2 -7.37 -2.86 -7.98
N TYR A 3 -6.86 -4.07 -7.71
CA TYR A 3 -6.38 -5.02 -8.73
C TYR A 3 -7.45 -5.33 -9.79
N ALA A 4 -8.69 -5.56 -9.37
CA ALA A 4 -9.81 -5.86 -10.26
C ALA A 4 -10.31 -4.60 -11.00
N MET A 5 -10.19 -3.41 -10.39
CA MET A 5 -10.51 -2.14 -11.06
C MET A 5 -9.50 -1.83 -12.18
N LEU A 6 -8.21 -2.08 -11.92
CA LEU A 6 -7.17 -2.02 -12.96
C LEU A 6 -7.39 -3.10 -14.03
N ALA A 7 -7.64 -4.35 -13.65
CA ALA A 7 -7.89 -5.46 -14.57
C ALA A 7 -8.98 -5.16 -15.62
N ASN A 8 -10.09 -4.56 -15.18
CA ASN A 8 -11.24 -4.24 -16.05
C ASN A 8 -10.97 -3.06 -16.99
N SER A 9 -9.98 -2.23 -16.70
CA SER A 9 -9.68 -1.01 -17.46
C SER A 9 -8.55 -1.20 -18.47
N LEU A 10 -7.94 -2.40 -18.53
CA LEU A 10 -6.72 -2.66 -19.29
C LEU A 10 -6.92 -3.58 -20.50
N PRO A 11 -6.25 -3.30 -21.64
CA PRO A 11 -6.34 -4.12 -22.83
C PRO A 11 -5.78 -5.54 -22.57
N PRO A 12 -6.52 -6.60 -22.93
CA PRO A 12 -6.21 -7.99 -22.53
C PRO A 12 -4.85 -8.47 -23.03
N ARG A 13 -4.34 -7.89 -24.13
CA ARG A 13 -3.05 -8.24 -24.74
C ARG A 13 -1.83 -7.80 -23.91
N GLN A 14 -1.99 -6.88 -22.97
CA GLN A 14 -0.90 -6.39 -22.10
C GLN A 14 -1.17 -6.63 -20.61
N MET A 15 -2.25 -7.35 -20.28
CA MET A 15 -2.65 -7.64 -18.90
C MET A 15 -1.49 -8.14 -18.04
N GLY A 16 -0.68 -9.09 -18.54
CA GLY A 16 0.44 -9.65 -17.79
C GLY A 16 1.51 -8.62 -17.36
N MET A 17 1.85 -7.67 -18.24
CA MET A 17 2.87 -6.65 -17.97
C MET A 17 2.39 -5.64 -16.92
N TYR A 18 1.16 -5.14 -17.08
CA TYR A 18 0.59 -4.18 -16.13
C TYR A 18 0.22 -4.81 -14.79
N MET A 19 -0.23 -6.06 -14.79
CA MET A 19 -0.44 -6.82 -13.55
C MET A 19 0.87 -7.12 -12.83
N GLY A 20 1.97 -7.29 -13.56
CA GLY A 20 3.32 -7.39 -13.00
C GLY A 20 3.76 -6.09 -12.32
N LEU A 21 3.56 -4.94 -12.98
CA LEU A 21 3.90 -3.62 -12.42
C LEU A 21 3.10 -3.28 -11.15
N PHE A 22 1.81 -3.64 -11.12
CA PHE A 22 1.01 -3.48 -9.91
C PHE A 22 1.52 -4.35 -8.76
N ASN A 23 1.82 -5.64 -9.02
CA ASN A 23 2.39 -6.52 -8.00
C ASN A 23 3.76 -6.04 -7.50
N MET A 24 4.61 -5.50 -8.39
CA MET A 24 5.88 -4.87 -7.99
C MET A 24 5.64 -3.71 -7.02
N SER A 25 4.64 -2.86 -7.30
CA SER A 25 4.31 -1.70 -6.45
C SER A 25 3.81 -2.09 -5.06
N ILE A 26 3.21 -3.26 -4.88
CA ILE A 26 2.81 -3.80 -3.57
C ILE A 26 3.98 -4.52 -2.89
N THR A 27 4.72 -5.32 -3.66
CA THR A 27 5.75 -6.20 -3.14
C THR A 27 6.96 -5.42 -2.64
N ILE A 28 7.35 -4.33 -3.31
CA ILE A 28 8.47 -3.48 -2.88
C ILE A 28 8.26 -2.94 -1.45
N PRO A 29 7.17 -2.20 -1.13
CA PRO A 29 6.92 -1.75 0.23
C PRO A 29 6.73 -2.91 1.22
N GLN A 30 6.19 -4.05 0.79
CA GLN A 30 6.08 -5.23 1.65
C GLN A 30 7.44 -5.83 2.01
N ILE A 31 8.39 -5.91 1.07
CA ILE A 31 9.78 -6.35 1.33
C ILE A 31 10.45 -5.37 2.30
N VAL A 32 10.33 -4.07 2.05
CA VAL A 32 10.88 -3.03 2.94
C VAL A 32 10.31 -3.19 4.35
N SER A 33 8.99 -3.31 4.47
CA SER A 33 8.33 -3.53 5.76
C SER A 33 8.78 -4.83 6.43
N GLY A 34 8.95 -5.93 5.69
CA GLY A 34 9.42 -7.20 6.23
C GLY A 34 10.84 -7.14 6.80
N ILE A 35 11.75 -6.43 6.13
CA ILE A 35 13.12 -6.23 6.59
C ILE A 35 13.15 -5.29 7.80
N THR A 36 12.40 -4.20 7.74
CA THR A 36 12.39 -3.15 8.76
C THR A 36 11.62 -3.56 10.03
N SER A 37 10.56 -4.39 9.91
CA SER A 37 9.73 -4.83 11.04
C SER A 37 10.53 -5.60 12.10
N GLY A 38 11.44 -6.48 11.69
CA GLY A 38 12.28 -7.22 12.64
C GLY A 38 13.21 -6.32 13.46
N LEU A 39 13.74 -5.25 12.84
CA LEU A 39 14.58 -4.26 13.52
C LEU A 39 13.75 -3.38 14.46
N ILE A 40 12.58 -2.90 14.01
CA ILE A 40 11.67 -2.11 14.86
C ILE A 40 11.23 -2.91 16.08
N LEU A 41 10.89 -4.19 15.91
CA LEU A 41 10.43 -5.05 17.00
C LEU A 41 11.49 -5.22 18.09
N LYS A 42 12.74 -5.44 17.68
CA LYS A 42 13.87 -5.67 18.58
C LYS A 42 14.36 -4.38 19.26
N TYR A 43 14.51 -3.29 18.51
CA TYR A 43 15.11 -2.06 19.05
C TYR A 43 14.10 -1.10 19.68
N TRP A 44 12.86 -1.04 19.16
CA TRP A 44 11.89 -0.05 19.61
C TRP A 44 10.83 -0.63 20.55
N PHE A 45 10.49 -1.91 20.41
CA PHE A 45 9.40 -2.54 21.15
C PHE A 45 9.82 -3.65 22.13
N ASN A 46 11.11 -3.92 22.31
CA ASN A 46 11.62 -4.93 23.26
C ASN A 46 10.88 -6.28 23.14
N ASP A 47 10.79 -6.83 21.92
CA ASP A 47 10.13 -8.12 21.65
C ASP A 47 8.62 -8.17 21.97
N ASN A 48 7.93 -7.01 22.05
CA ASN A 48 6.48 -6.95 22.20
C ASN A 48 5.77 -6.75 20.85
N PRO A 49 5.35 -7.82 20.15
CA PRO A 49 4.70 -7.73 18.83
C PRO A 49 3.35 -7.01 18.86
N VAL A 50 2.66 -7.03 20.01
CA VAL A 50 1.37 -6.35 20.20
C VAL A 50 1.52 -4.84 19.98
N LEU A 51 2.58 -4.23 20.52
CA LEU A 51 2.81 -2.79 20.40
C LEU A 51 3.17 -2.39 18.96
N CYS A 52 3.88 -3.25 18.21
CA CYS A 52 4.10 -3.03 16.77
C CYS A 52 2.80 -3.01 15.97
N ILE A 53 1.88 -3.94 16.24
CA ILE A 53 0.58 -4.00 15.54
C ILE A 53 -0.27 -2.78 15.89
N VAL A 54 -0.28 -2.36 17.16
CA VAL A 54 -0.99 -1.15 17.59
C VAL A 54 -0.44 0.08 16.86
N MET A 55 0.88 0.22 16.74
CA MET A 55 1.50 1.32 15.98
C MET A 55 1.18 1.27 14.47
N ALA A 56 1.17 0.08 13.87
CA ALA A 56 0.76 -0.08 12.48
C ALA A 56 -0.70 0.34 12.29
N GLY A 57 -1.58 -0.06 13.22
CA GLY A 57 -3.00 0.30 13.23
C GLY A 57 -3.24 1.79 13.39
N THR A 58 -2.55 2.46 14.32
CA THR A 58 -2.67 3.92 14.50
C THR A 58 -2.16 4.68 13.28
N SER A 59 -1.06 4.24 12.66
CA SER A 59 -0.56 4.81 11.41
C SER A 59 -1.56 4.64 10.26
N PHE A 60 -2.26 3.49 10.20
CA PHE A 60 -3.29 3.26 9.19
C PHE A 60 -4.51 4.17 9.38
N ILE A 61 -4.95 4.42 10.62
CA ILE A 61 -6.02 5.36 10.93
C ILE A 61 -5.61 6.79 10.54
N LEU A 62 -4.39 7.21 10.85
CA LEU A 62 -3.84 8.50 10.44
C LEU A 62 -3.80 8.63 8.91
N ALA A 63 -3.33 7.59 8.21
CA ALA A 63 -3.29 7.56 6.76
C ALA A 63 -4.70 7.63 6.14
N SER A 64 -5.68 6.95 6.73
CA SER A 64 -7.08 7.04 6.32
C SER A 64 -7.62 8.45 6.50
N GLY A 65 -7.35 9.10 7.64
CA GLY A 65 -7.71 10.49 7.88
C GLY A 65 -7.06 11.45 6.88
N LEU A 66 -5.77 11.29 6.60
CA LEU A 66 -5.06 12.06 5.58
C LEU A 66 -5.61 11.81 4.17
N SER A 67 -6.02 10.57 3.88
CA SER A 67 -6.63 10.22 2.59
C SER A 67 -7.96 10.94 2.36
N LEU A 68 -8.67 11.36 3.42
CA LEU A 68 -9.88 12.18 3.29
C LEU A 68 -9.57 13.65 2.99
N LEU A 69 -8.36 14.12 3.34
CA LEU A 69 -7.88 15.47 2.98
C LEU A 69 -7.33 15.54 1.56
N ILE A 70 -7.16 14.41 0.88
CA ILE A 70 -6.80 14.38 -0.54
C ILE A 70 -7.98 14.98 -1.31
N LYS A 71 -7.80 16.23 -1.73
CA LYS A 71 -8.70 16.88 -2.66
C LYS A 71 -8.52 16.20 -4.01
N GLU A 72 -9.52 15.45 -4.46
CA GLU A 72 -9.53 14.92 -5.82
C GLU A 72 -9.38 16.10 -6.78
N LYS A 73 -8.21 16.20 -7.41
CA LYS A 73 -8.09 16.98 -8.62
C LYS A 73 -8.79 16.14 -9.67
N ASN A 74 -10.07 16.44 -9.91
CA ASN A 74 -10.79 15.97 -11.08
C ASN A 74 -10.05 16.50 -12.31
N GLU A 75 -8.98 15.82 -12.72
CA GLU A 75 -8.55 15.84 -14.11
C GLU A 75 -9.60 15.01 -14.85
N MET A 76 -10.71 15.69 -15.15
CA MET A 76 -11.67 15.24 -16.14
C MET A 76 -10.86 14.83 -17.35
N GLN A 77 -10.95 13.54 -17.65
CA GLN A 77 -10.61 12.94 -18.93
C GLN A 77 -11.06 13.90 -20.03
N LYS A 78 -10.10 14.49 -20.74
CA LYS A 78 -10.36 14.98 -22.09
C LYS A 78 -10.15 13.79 -23.02
N GLU A 79 -11.24 13.49 -23.73
CA GLU A 79 -11.40 12.58 -24.86
C GLU A 79 -10.19 12.48 -25.80
#